data_AF-A0A5B1BHW5-F1
#
_entry.id   AF-A0A5B1BHW5-F1
#
_cell.length_a   1.000
_cell.length_b   1.000
_cell.length_c   1.000
_cell.angle_alpha   90.00
_cell.angle_beta   90.00
_cell.angle_gamma   90.00
#
_symmetry.space_group_name_H-M   'P 1'
#
loop_
_entity.id
_entity.type
_entity.pdbx_description
1 polymer ?
#
loop_
_entity_poly.entity_id
_entity_poly.type
_entity_poly.pdbx_seq_one_letter_code
_entity_poly.pdbx_strand_id
1 'polypeptide(L)'
;MKYLLLLLSISIQYLMAQDATVYENTTKTFQEHFNSQNIDAVFDLYTSDLQEEMTKEGVTRFIKGCHSQFGNLKKLTFIESAEGINSYTAEFDNISLVMELKLSTDGKIDTIQFQEP
;
A
#
# COMPACT_ATOMS: atom_id res chain seq x y z
N MET A 1 23.26 -13.93 45.71
CA MET A 1 22.86 -12.61 45.15
C MET A 1 22.09 -12.87 43.88
N LYS A 2 20.83 -12.41 43.89
CA LYS A 2 19.71 -12.83 43.05
C LYS A 2 19.45 -11.70 42.05
N TYR A 3 20.13 -11.67 40.90
CA TYR A 3 19.79 -10.77 39.78
C TYR A 3 20.33 -11.36 38.45
N LEU A 4 19.63 -12.35 37.91
CA LEU A 4 19.84 -12.82 36.53
C LEU A 4 18.46 -12.96 35.87
N LEU A 5 17.82 -11.84 35.56
CA LEU A 5 16.58 -11.78 34.79
C LEU A 5 16.34 -10.34 34.34
N LEU A 6 17.05 -9.89 33.30
CA LEU A 6 16.70 -8.66 32.58
C LEU A 6 17.29 -8.68 31.17
N LEU A 7 16.71 -9.47 30.26
CA LEU A 7 17.07 -9.44 28.83
C LEU A 7 15.97 -10.16 28.01
N LEU A 8 14.73 -9.66 28.03
CA LEU A 8 13.67 -10.21 27.17
C LEU A 8 12.54 -9.22 26.82
N SER A 9 12.88 -7.96 26.50
CA SER A 9 11.85 -6.95 26.19
C SER A 9 12.14 -6.12 24.93
N ILE A 10 13.18 -6.43 24.15
CA ILE A 10 13.60 -5.63 22.98
C ILE A 10 13.09 -6.21 21.65
N SER A 11 12.51 -7.41 21.61
CA SER A 11 12.14 -8.06 20.33
C SER A 11 10.88 -7.53 19.65
N ILE A 12 9.97 -6.86 20.36
CA ILE A 12 8.65 -6.47 19.80
C ILE A 12 8.74 -5.18 18.97
N GLN A 13 9.69 -4.29 19.27
CA GLN A 13 9.82 -3.00 18.57
C GLN A 13 10.34 -3.13 17.13
N TYR A 14 10.99 -4.25 16.78
CA TYR A 14 11.50 -4.47 15.43
C TYR A 14 10.40 -4.78 14.41
N LEU A 15 9.32 -5.46 14.83
CA LEU A 15 8.23 -5.87 13.93
C LEU A 15 7.46 -4.64 13.41
N MET A 16 7.14 -3.69 14.28
CA MET A 16 6.38 -2.49 13.93
C MET A 16 7.16 -1.55 12.99
N ALA A 17 8.48 -1.44 13.17
CA ALA A 17 9.32 -0.62 12.29
C ALA A 17 9.50 -1.25 10.89
N GLN A 18 9.50 -2.59 10.83
CA GLN A 18 9.58 -3.33 9.57
C GLN A 18 8.31 -3.11 8.73
N ASP A 19 7.13 -3.25 9.35
CA ASP A 19 5.86 -3.05 8.65
C ASP A 19 5.75 -1.64 8.07
N ALA A 20 6.05 -0.59 8.87
CA ALA A 20 6.00 0.79 8.39
C ALA A 20 6.91 1.03 7.17
N THR A 21 8.12 0.45 7.19
CA THR A 21 9.09 0.56 6.09
C THR A 21 8.60 -0.17 4.83
N VAL A 22 7.98 -1.35 4.99
CA VAL A 22 7.42 -2.10 3.86
C VAL A 22 6.26 -1.33 3.23
N TYR A 23 5.35 -0.78 4.02
CA TYR A 23 4.25 0.05 3.53
C TYR A 23 4.74 1.32 2.82
N GLU A 24 5.73 2.02 3.36
CA GLU A 24 6.33 3.20 2.72
C GLU A 24 6.94 2.84 1.35
N ASN A 25 7.70 1.76 1.27
CA ASN A 25 8.31 1.31 0.02
C ASN A 25 7.26 0.88 -1.02
N THR A 26 6.25 0.12 -0.62
CA THR A 26 5.19 -0.35 -1.53
C THR A 26 4.35 0.81 -2.03
N THR A 27 3.96 1.76 -1.17
CA THR A 27 3.19 2.94 -1.58
C THR A 27 3.96 3.84 -2.54
N LYS A 28 5.25 4.07 -2.29
CA LYS A 28 6.13 4.81 -3.20
C LYS A 28 6.27 4.12 -4.56
N THR A 29 6.53 2.81 -4.55
CA THR A 29 6.67 2.02 -5.78
C THR A 29 5.37 1.99 -6.59
N PHE A 30 4.24 1.83 -5.91
CA PHE A 30 2.92 1.93 -6.53
C PHE A 30 2.70 3.29 -7.18
N GLN A 31 3.02 4.39 -6.49
CA GLN A 31 2.90 5.74 -7.04
C GLN A 31 3.75 5.94 -8.31
N GLU A 32 5.01 5.48 -8.28
CA GLU A 32 5.91 5.56 -9.44
C GLU A 32 5.36 4.78 -10.65
N HIS A 33 4.89 3.56 -10.45
CA HIS A 33 4.33 2.73 -11.51
C HIS A 33 2.95 3.22 -12.00
N PHE A 34 2.11 3.72 -11.10
CA PHE A 34 0.84 4.36 -11.44
C PHE A 34 1.06 5.58 -12.34
N ASN A 35 1.94 6.49 -11.95
CA ASN A 35 2.19 7.73 -12.71
C ASN A 35 2.88 7.48 -14.05
N SER A 36 3.73 6.46 -14.13
CA SER A 36 4.35 6.03 -15.39
C SER A 36 3.46 5.13 -16.25
N GLN A 37 2.23 4.83 -15.78
CA GLN A 37 1.28 3.94 -16.44
C GLN A 37 1.87 2.55 -16.74
N ASN A 38 2.81 2.09 -15.91
CA ASN A 38 3.46 0.79 -16.04
C ASN A 38 2.57 -0.31 -15.43
N ILE A 39 1.59 -0.76 -16.23
CA ILE A 39 0.57 -1.72 -15.80
C ILE A 39 1.19 -3.04 -15.32
N ASP A 40 2.22 -3.52 -16.00
CA ASP A 40 2.87 -4.79 -15.69
C ASP A 40 3.51 -4.71 -14.30
N ALA A 41 4.22 -3.61 -14.02
CA ALA A 41 4.84 -3.41 -12.72
C ALA A 41 3.80 -3.20 -11.60
N VAL A 42 2.67 -2.54 -11.87
CA VAL A 42 1.57 -2.47 -10.89
C VAL A 42 0.98 -3.85 -10.62
N PHE A 43 0.71 -4.63 -11.67
CA PHE A 43 0.16 -5.98 -11.55
C PHE A 43 1.10 -6.88 -10.73
N ASP A 44 2.42 -6.75 -10.93
CA ASP A 44 3.43 -7.49 -10.18
C ASP A 44 3.54 -7.08 -8.70
N LEU A 45 2.97 -5.95 -8.28
CA LEU A 45 2.88 -5.59 -6.86
C LEU A 45 1.79 -6.37 -6.12
N TYR A 46 0.84 -6.96 -6.83
CA TYR A 46 -0.32 -7.63 -6.22
C TYR A 46 0.02 -9.05 -5.76
N THR A 47 -0.72 -9.54 -4.77
CA THR A 47 -0.71 -10.97 -4.42
C THR A 47 -1.22 -11.80 -5.60
N SER A 48 -0.84 -13.08 -5.69
CA SER A 48 -1.35 -13.97 -6.74
C SER A 48 -2.88 -14.04 -6.73
N ASP A 49 -3.48 -14.07 -5.55
CA ASP A 49 -4.94 -14.10 -5.38
C ASP A 49 -5.59 -12.83 -5.97
N LEU A 50 -5.04 -11.64 -5.67
CA LEU A 50 -5.54 -10.38 -6.22
C LEU A 50 -5.26 -10.26 -7.73
N GLN A 51 -4.15 -10.81 -8.22
CA GLN A 51 -3.85 -10.91 -9.65
C GLN A 51 -4.89 -11.75 -10.39
N GLU A 52 -5.30 -12.88 -9.81
CA GLU A 52 -6.34 -13.76 -10.36
C GLU A 52 -7.72 -13.09 -10.33
N GLU A 53 -8.06 -12.43 -9.22
CA GLU A 53 -9.35 -11.74 -9.05
C GLU A 53 -9.48 -10.54 -10.01
N MET A 54 -8.47 -9.66 -10.05
CA MET A 54 -8.52 -8.45 -10.86
C MET A 54 -8.25 -8.72 -12.33
N THR A 55 -7.38 -9.69 -12.64
CA THR A 55 -6.75 -9.92 -13.95
C THR A 55 -5.92 -8.72 -14.45
N LYS A 56 -4.98 -8.97 -15.36
CA LYS A 56 -4.18 -7.89 -15.97
C LYS A 56 -5.04 -6.86 -16.71
N GLU A 57 -6.15 -7.30 -17.31
CA GLU A 57 -7.08 -6.40 -18.00
C GLU A 57 -7.86 -5.53 -17.01
N GLY A 58 -8.29 -6.09 -15.87
CA GLY A 58 -8.94 -5.31 -14.82
C GLY A 58 -8.01 -4.26 -14.21
N VAL A 59 -6.74 -4.62 -13.95
CA VAL A 59 -5.73 -3.65 -13.51
C VAL A 59 -5.48 -2.57 -14.56
N THR A 60 -5.43 -2.94 -15.84
CA THR A 60 -5.33 -1.95 -16.94
C THR A 60 -6.48 -0.95 -16.89
N ARG A 61 -7.72 -1.43 -16.76
CA ARG A 61 -8.92 -0.60 -16.70
C ARG A 61 -8.90 0.30 -15.47
N PHE A 62 -8.54 -0.24 -14.31
CA PHE A 62 -8.44 0.51 -13.06
C PHE A 62 -7.40 1.63 -13.15
N ILE A 63 -6.15 1.32 -13.48
CA ILE A 63 -5.05 2.29 -13.47
C ILE A 63 -5.26 3.38 -14.51
N LYS A 64 -5.67 3.02 -15.73
CA LYS A 64 -5.97 4.01 -16.78
C LYS A 64 -7.19 4.84 -16.46
N GLY A 65 -8.24 4.22 -15.88
CA GLY A 65 -9.44 4.93 -15.43
C GLY A 65 -9.10 5.98 -14.40
N CYS A 66 -8.45 5.59 -13.31
CA CYS A 66 -7.99 6.50 -12.26
C CYS A 66 -7.08 7.60 -12.80
N HIS A 67 -6.08 7.27 -13.63
CA HIS A 67 -5.17 8.28 -14.18
C HIS A 67 -5.88 9.26 -15.12
N SER A 68 -6.79 8.78 -15.96
CA SER A 68 -7.56 9.65 -16.87
C SER A 68 -8.51 10.60 -16.15
N GLN A 69 -9.10 10.15 -15.03
CA GLN A 69 -10.08 10.91 -14.28
C GLN A 69 -9.43 11.84 -13.25
N PHE A 70 -8.47 11.33 -12.51
CA PHE A 70 -7.89 11.99 -11.34
C PHE A 70 -6.51 12.59 -11.63
N GLY A 71 -5.83 12.15 -12.69
CA GLY A 71 -4.47 12.55 -13.05
C GLY A 71 -3.41 11.80 -12.26
N ASN A 72 -2.23 12.41 -12.10
CA ASN A 72 -1.11 11.79 -11.40
C ASN A 72 -1.35 11.80 -9.89
N LEU A 73 -0.96 10.70 -9.24
CA LEU A 73 -0.88 10.61 -7.79
C LEU A 73 0.34 11.40 -7.30
N LYS A 74 0.11 12.49 -6.57
CA LYS A 74 1.16 13.39 -6.07
C LYS A 74 1.71 12.96 -4.73
N LYS A 75 0.82 12.55 -3.84
CA LYS A 75 1.17 12.31 -2.45
C LYS A 75 0.23 11.30 -1.82
N LEU A 76 0.81 10.47 -0.97
CA LEU A 76 0.10 9.61 -0.05
C LEU A 76 0.44 10.04 1.38
N THR A 77 -0.56 10.44 2.15
CA THR A 77 -0.39 10.86 3.55
C THR A 77 -1.08 9.84 4.45
N PHE A 78 -0.34 9.16 5.31
CA PHE A 78 -0.92 8.19 6.25
C PHE A 78 -1.97 8.84 7.16
N ILE A 79 -3.11 8.16 7.34
CA ILE A 79 -4.21 8.56 8.22
C ILE A 79 -4.16 7.70 9.48
N GLU A 80 -4.42 6.40 9.33
CA GLU A 80 -4.53 5.44 10.44
C GLU A 80 -4.35 4.00 9.98
N SER A 81 -4.27 3.09 10.94
CA SER A 81 -4.28 1.64 10.73
C SER A 81 -5.40 1.03 11.57
N ALA A 82 -6.33 0.34 10.92
CA ALA A 82 -7.48 -0.32 11.56
C ALA A 82 -7.64 -1.72 10.97
N GLU A 83 -7.76 -2.73 11.83
CA GLU A 83 -7.99 -4.14 11.43
C GLU A 83 -6.97 -4.69 10.40
N GLY A 84 -5.74 -4.18 10.41
CA GLY A 84 -4.69 -4.59 9.48
C GLY A 84 -4.76 -3.90 8.11
N ILE A 85 -5.61 -2.89 7.96
CA ILE A 85 -5.71 -2.04 6.78
C ILE A 85 -5.15 -0.66 7.12
N ASN A 86 -4.26 -0.15 6.28
CA ASN A 86 -3.74 1.21 6.40
C ASN A 86 -4.50 2.15 5.48
N SER A 87 -4.96 3.26 6.03
CA SER A 87 -5.67 4.32 5.31
C SER A 87 -4.74 5.49 5.03
N TYR A 88 -4.83 6.04 3.82
CA TYR A 88 -4.02 7.18 3.37
C TYR A 88 -4.90 8.20 2.66
N THR A 89 -4.60 9.48 2.81
CA THR A 89 -5.07 10.51 1.88
C THR A 89 -4.24 10.41 0.61
N ALA A 90 -4.88 10.08 -0.50
CA ALA A 90 -4.30 10.05 -1.83
C ALA A 90 -4.64 11.34 -2.58
N GLU A 91 -3.66 12.22 -2.71
CA GLU A 91 -3.77 13.50 -3.41
C GLU A 91 -3.40 13.28 -4.88
N PHE A 92 -4.38 13.34 -5.77
CA PHE A 92 -4.18 13.35 -7.22
C PHE A 92 -4.18 14.79 -7.78
N ASP A 93 -3.90 14.95 -9.07
CA ASP A 93 -3.96 16.26 -9.75
C ASP A 93 -5.34 16.93 -9.60
N ASN A 94 -6.43 16.15 -9.71
CA ASN A 94 -7.79 16.69 -9.84
C ASN A 94 -8.68 16.45 -8.61
N ILE A 95 -8.28 15.59 -7.67
CA ILE A 95 -9.09 15.18 -6.52
C ILE A 95 -8.22 14.62 -5.39
N SER A 96 -8.76 14.59 -4.17
CA SER A 96 -8.21 13.82 -3.06
C SER A 96 -9.19 12.70 -2.67
N LEU A 97 -8.67 11.48 -2.52
CA LEU A 97 -9.44 10.29 -2.13
C LEU A 97 -8.82 9.66 -0.87
N VAL A 98 -9.60 8.83 -0.18
CA VAL A 98 -9.06 7.91 0.82
C VAL A 98 -8.64 6.64 0.09
N MET A 99 -7.38 6.23 0.29
CA MET A 99 -6.85 4.96 -0.17
C MET A 99 -6.76 4.01 1.01
N GLU A 100 -7.42 2.87 0.91
CA GLU A 100 -7.25 1.76 1.84
C GLU A 100 -6.30 0.73 1.23
N LEU A 101 -5.29 0.34 1.98
CA LEU A 101 -4.21 -0.53 1.54
C LEU A 101 -3.93 -1.60 2.59
N LYS A 102 -3.98 -2.86 2.17
CA LYS A 102 -3.53 -4.00 2.96
C LYS A 102 -2.40 -4.70 2.22
N LEU A 103 -1.31 -4.96 2.93
CA LEU A 103 -0.21 -5.77 2.43
C LEU A 103 -0.25 -7.17 3.02
N SER A 104 0.15 -8.15 2.22
CA SER A 104 0.49 -9.50 2.68
C SER A 104 1.80 -9.49 3.47
N THR A 105 2.12 -10.63 4.11
CA THR A 105 3.34 -10.77 4.94
C THR A 105 4.65 -10.65 4.15
N ASP A 106 4.62 -10.78 2.83
CA ASP A 106 5.75 -10.56 1.92
C ASP A 106 5.74 -9.16 1.27
N GLY A 107 4.84 -8.27 1.70
CA GLY A 107 4.79 -6.87 1.26
C GLY A 107 4.09 -6.63 -0.09
N LYS A 108 3.42 -7.64 -0.64
CA LYS A 108 2.57 -7.52 -1.83
C LYS A 108 1.21 -6.91 -1.45
N ILE A 109 0.57 -6.25 -2.40
CA ILE A 109 -0.74 -5.64 -2.23
C ILE A 109 -1.80 -6.75 -2.25
N ASP A 110 -2.43 -6.94 -1.10
CA ASP A 110 -3.55 -7.87 -0.91
C ASP A 110 -4.90 -7.15 -1.14
N THR A 111 -4.97 -5.87 -0.82
CA THR A 111 -6.15 -5.03 -1.05
C THR A 111 -5.73 -3.61 -1.36
N ILE A 112 -6.33 -3.01 -2.38
CA ILE A 112 -6.21 -1.58 -2.67
C ILE A 112 -7.55 -1.05 -3.18
N GLN A 113 -8.06 0.01 -2.56
CA GLN A 113 -9.26 0.70 -3.02
C GLN A 113 -9.20 2.20 -2.77
N PHE A 114 -9.88 2.97 -3.61
CA PHE A 114 -10.03 4.42 -3.47
C PHE A 114 -11.49 4.78 -3.26
N GLN A 115 -11.77 5.63 -2.27
CA GLN A 115 -13.11 6.11 -1.94
C GLN A 115 -13.12 7.60 -1.66
N GLU A 116 -14.29 8.24 -1.85
CA GLU A 116 -14.47 9.62 -1.42
C GLU A 116 -14.39 9.70 0.12
N PRO A 117 -13.80 10.77 0.68
CA PRO A 117 -13.64 10.96 2.12
C PRO A 117 -14.95 11.17 2.89
#